data_AF-A0A842YGM9-F1
#
_entry.id   AF-A0A842YGM9-F1
#
_cell.length_a   1.000
_cell.length_b   1.000
_cell.length_c   1.000
_cell.angle_alpha   90.00
_cell.angle_beta   90.00
_cell.angle_gamma   90.00
#
_symmetry.space_group_name_H-M   'P 1'
#
loop_
_entity.id
_entity.type
_entity.pdbx_description
1 polymer ?
#
loop_
_entity_poly.entity_id
_entity_poly.type
_entity_poly.pdbx_seq_one_letter_code
_entity_poly.pdbx_strand_id
1 'polypeptide(L)' 'LAINAADSVKGRIVGVDIIPDQSGDLWVLEANATPGWTGLQQVTDFDISAYIADALSKD' A
#
# COMPACT_ATOMS: atom_id res chain seq x y z
N LEU A 1 5.87 -9.70 0.96
CA LEU A 1 5.88 -9.03 2.28
C LEU A 1 4.69 -8.08 2.43
N ALA A 2 4.61 -7.00 1.65
CA ALA A 2 3.55 -5.99 1.77
C ALA A 2 2.12 -6.56 1.67
N ILE A 3 1.85 -7.42 0.68
CA ILE A 3 0.52 -8.05 0.52
C ILE A 3 0.11 -8.83 1.78
N ASN A 4 1.00 -9.69 2.30
CA ASN A 4 0.72 -10.46 3.52
C ASN A 4 0.43 -9.55 4.73
N ALA A 5 1.13 -8.42 4.84
CA ALA A 5 0.88 -7.45 5.92
C ALA A 5 -0.49 -6.78 5.76
N ALA A 6 -0.85 -6.35 4.54
CA ALA A 6 -2.17 -5.79 4.24
C ALA A 6 -3.30 -6.79 4.53
N ASP A 7 -3.14 -8.06 4.13
CA ASP A 7 -4.13 -9.11 4.36
C ASP A 7 -4.37 -9.39 5.85
N SER A 8 -3.32 -9.23 6.68
CA SER A 8 -3.41 -9.50 8.12
C SER A 8 -4.33 -8.53 8.87
N VAL A 9 -4.51 -7.30 8.36
CA VAL A 9 -5.34 -6.26 8.97
C VAL A 9 -6.75 -6.17 8.37
N LYS A 10 -7.03 -6.92 7.30
CA LYS A 10 -8.36 -7.00 6.65
C LYS A 10 -8.92 -5.65 6.20
N GLY A 11 -8.04 -4.72 5.85
CA GLY A 11 -8.43 -3.43 5.26
C GLY A 11 -8.74 -3.56 3.77
N ARG A 12 -9.67 -2.76 3.25
CA ARG A 12 -9.96 -2.70 1.80
C ARG A 12 -8.83 -2.03 1.01
N ILE A 13 -8.19 -1.04 1.62
CA ILE A 13 -7.05 -0.30 1.09
C ILE A 13 -6.08 -0.12 2.26
N VAL A 14 -4.84 -0.56 2.09
CA VAL A 14 -3.82 -0.52 3.14
C VAL A 14 -2.50 -0.10 2.50
N GLY A 15 -1.86 0.93 3.07
CA GLY A 15 -0.45 1.22 2.74
C GLY A 15 0.46 0.41 3.64
N VAL A 16 1.57 -0.07 3.11
CA VAL A 16 2.55 -0.82 3.91
C VAL A 16 3.91 -0.18 3.73
N ASP A 17 4.44 0.32 4.83
CA ASP A 17 5.77 0.90 4.87
C ASP A 17 6.78 -0.20 5.16
N ILE A 18 7.79 -0.30 4.27
CA ILE A 18 8.85 -1.29 4.36
C ILE A 18 10.21 -0.61 4.45
N ILE A 19 11.14 -1.23 5.18
CA ILE A 19 12.50 -0.73 5.33
C ILE A 19 13.50 -1.91 5.22
N PRO A 20 14.59 -1.76 4.45
CA PRO A 20 15.68 -2.73 4.47
C PRO A 20 16.50 -2.58 5.76
N ASP A 21 16.96 -3.69 6.34
CA ASP A 21 17.98 -3.66 7.38
C ASP A 21 19.40 -3.51 6.79
N GLN A 22 20.41 -3.59 7.65
CA GLN A 22 21.81 -3.44 7.24
C GLN A 22 22.32 -4.57 6.33
N SER A 23 21.64 -5.72 6.32
CA SER A 23 21.94 -6.86 5.45
C SER A 23 21.11 -6.84 4.15
N GLY A 24 20.17 -5.90 4.03
CA GLY A 24 19.28 -5.75 2.89
C GLY A 24 17.97 -6.53 3.01
N ASP A 25 17.71 -7.21 4.12
CA ASP A 25 16.44 -7.90 4.35
C ASP A 25 15.33 -6.89 4.60
N LEU A 26 14.14 -7.12 4.02
CA LEU A 26 13.01 -6.20 4.10
C LEU A 26 12.15 -6.48 5.34
N TRP A 27 11.84 -5.42 6.10
CA TRP A 27 11.01 -5.46 7.28
C TRP A 27 9.78 -4.56 7.11
N VAL A 28 8.64 -4.98 7.67
CA VAL A 28 7.43 -4.13 7.76
C VAL A 28 7.55 -3.20 8.95
N LEU A 29 7.32 -1.91 8.74
CA LEU A 29 7.30 -0.91 9.79
C LEU A 29 5.87 -0.58 10.24
N GLU A 30 4.96 -0.40 9.28
CA GLU A 30 3.57 -0.01 9.53
C GLU A 30 2.62 -0.62 8.47
N ALA A 31 1.40 -0.95 8.89
CA ALA A 31 0.25 -1.14 8.00
C ALA A 31 -0.75 0.01 8.24
N ASN A 32 -0.81 0.96 7.30
CA ASN A 32 -1.51 2.23 7.44
C ASN A 32 -2.92 2.17 6.81
N ALA A 33 -3.93 2.56 7.59
CA ALA A 33 -5.34 2.57 7.18
C ALA A 33 -5.74 3.77 6.28
N THR A 34 -4.95 4.85 6.29
CA THR A 34 -5.17 6.06 5.47
C THR A 34 -3.89 6.42 4.72
N PRO A 35 -3.45 5.58 3.76
CA PRO A 35 -2.19 5.79 3.07
C PRO A 35 -2.24 6.98 2.11
N GLY A 36 -1.16 7.75 2.04
CA GLY A 36 -0.98 8.76 1.00
C GLY A 36 -0.32 8.17 -0.25
N TRP A 37 -0.76 8.57 -1.45
CA TRP A 37 -0.24 8.05 -2.72
C TRP A 37 0.28 9.12 -3.69
N THR A 38 0.31 10.41 -3.31
CA THR A 38 0.74 11.49 -4.21
C THR A 38 2.15 11.29 -4.76
N GLY A 39 3.08 10.79 -3.94
CA GLY A 39 4.44 10.44 -4.40
C GLY A 39 4.45 9.22 -5.32
N LEU A 40 3.72 8.15 -4.95
CA LEU A 40 3.59 6.94 -5.76
C LEU A 40 2.97 7.22 -7.13
N GLN A 41 1.98 8.11 -7.20
CA GLN A 41 1.31 8.49 -8.43
C GLN A 41 2.28 9.08 -9.46
N GLN A 42 3.37 9.74 -9.03
CA GLN A 42 4.35 10.34 -9.94
C GLN A 42 5.23 9.30 -10.65
N VAL A 43 5.32 8.08 -10.10
CA VAL A 43 6.15 6.99 -10.62
C VAL A 43 5.33 5.77 -11.04
N THR A 44 4.00 5.91 -11.07
CA THR A 44 3.05 4.86 -11.42
C THR A 44 2.35 5.23 -12.71
N ASP A 45 2.32 4.31 -13.67
CA ASP A 45 1.79 4.56 -15.01
C ASP A 45 0.25 4.50 -15.10
N PHE A 46 -0.43 4.24 -13.99
CA PHE A 46 -1.88 4.21 -13.88
C PHE A 46 -2.38 5.20 -12.82
N ASP A 47 -3.65 5.59 -12.96
CA ASP A 47 -4.33 6.46 -11.99
C ASP A 47 -4.73 5.66 -10.75
N ILE A 48 -3.98 5.84 -9.66
CA ILE A 48 -4.21 5.17 -8.37
C ILE A 48 -5.57 5.56 -7.82
N SER A 49 -5.98 6.82 -7.96
CA SER A 49 -7.25 7.31 -7.46
C SER A 49 -8.43 6.69 -8.18
N ALA A 50 -8.34 6.51 -9.51
CA ALA A 50 -9.35 5.83 -10.30
C ALA A 50 -9.47 4.35 -9.91
N TYR A 51 -8.35 3.65 -9.69
CA TYR A 51 -8.36 2.26 -9.24
C TYR A 51 -8.98 2.11 -7.85
N ILE A 52 -8.65 3.01 -6.92
CA ILE A 52 -9.26 3.05 -5.59
C ILE A 52 -10.77 3.29 -5.70
N ALA A 53 -11.19 4.28 -6.48
CA ALA A 53 -12.61 4.59 -6.68
C ALA A 53 -13.37 3.40 -7.29
N ASP A 54 -12.81 2.76 -8.32
CA ASP A 54 -13.40 1.56 -8.94
C ASP A 54 -13.55 0.42 -7.92
N ALA A 55 -12.49 0.13 -7.15
CA ALA A 55 -12.50 -0.91 -6.13
C ALA A 55 -13.49 -0.64 -4.97
N LEU A 56 -13.75 0.63 -4.65
CA LEU A 56 -14.73 1.04 -3.66
C LEU A 56 -16.17 1.10 -4.22
N SER A 57 -16.33 1.35 -5.52
CA SER A 57 -17.64 1.47 -6.17
C SER A 57 -18.33 0.15 -6.44
N LYS A 58 -17.59 -0.96 -6.43
CA LYS A 58 -18.08 -2.32 -6.75
C LYS A 58 -18.75 -3.04 -5.58
N ASP A 59 -19.39 -2.28 -4.69
CA ASP A 59 -20.21 -2.81 -3.58
C ASP A 59 -21.66 -3.11 -4.01
#